data_AF-A0A6S7F8F3-F1
#
_entry.id   AF-A0A6S7F8F3-F1
#
_cell.length_a   1.000
_cell.length_b   1.000
_cell.length_c   1.000
_cell.angle_alpha   90.00
_cell.angle_beta   90.00
_cell.angle_gamma   90.00
#
_symmetry.space_group_name_H-M   'P 1'
#
loop_
_entity.id
_entity.type
_entity.pdbx_description
1 polymer ?
#
loop_
_entity_poly.entity_id
_entity_poly.type
_entity_poly.pdbx_seq_one_letter_code
_entity_poly.pdbx_strand_id
1 'polypeptide(L)'
;MSAIPEPDERLSQTEVEAVLQSMSPADWRRAEAIATVCCGGLTGWTPDDLLQEALCRLLSETRVWRPGLHPLVVLKTVMRSIGSNARKHNDASPIDQNVVVEPVGVDQGEKVAAVHGEVTVTPEDELSGKQQMATLYAALGGDEDLELLAMTWADGLRGADARDALGWDERKYDAARNRFLRRLKALDPDLRPT
;
A
#
# COMPACT_ATOMS: atom_id res chain seq x y z
N MET A 1 29.35 24.59 -27.44
CA MET A 1 29.37 23.22 -26.88
C MET A 1 27.94 22.86 -26.55
N SER A 2 27.37 21.94 -27.33
CA SER A 2 25.96 21.55 -27.23
C SER A 2 25.77 20.68 -25.99
N ALA A 3 24.90 21.09 -25.07
CA ALA A 3 24.37 20.20 -24.05
C ALA A 3 23.47 19.19 -24.78
N ILE A 4 23.84 17.91 -24.73
CA ILE A 4 22.94 16.82 -25.11
C ILE A 4 21.91 16.76 -23.97
N PRO A 5 20.61 16.98 -24.21
CA PRO A 5 19.62 16.67 -23.19
C PRO A 5 19.60 15.14 -23.04
N GLU A 6 20.01 14.64 -21.87
CA GLU A 6 19.73 13.27 -21.47
C GLU A 6 18.22 13.05 -21.64
N PRO A 7 17.77 11.96 -22.32
CA PRO A 7 16.34 11.72 -22.49
C PRO A 7 15.73 11.60 -21.10
N ASP A 8 14.72 12.42 -20.84
CA ASP A 8 14.01 12.50 -19.57
C ASP A 8 13.42 11.11 -19.28
N GLU A 9 14.08 10.36 -18.39
CA GLU A 9 13.84 8.92 -18.11
C GLU A 9 12.59 8.72 -17.24
N ARG A 10 11.53 9.49 -17.54
CA ARG A 10 10.25 9.53 -16.85
C ARG A 10 9.11 9.32 -17.84
N LEU A 11 8.04 8.68 -17.37
CA LEU A 11 6.79 8.64 -18.12
C LEU A 11 6.18 10.04 -18.17
N SER A 12 5.68 10.42 -19.34
CA SER A 12 4.82 11.59 -19.53
C SER A 12 3.46 11.39 -18.85
N GLN A 13 2.74 12.49 -18.58
CA GLN A 13 1.37 12.41 -18.06
C GLN A 13 0.48 11.43 -18.85
N THR A 14 0.49 11.48 -20.18
CA THR A 14 -0.34 10.60 -21.02
C THR A 14 0.06 9.13 -20.89
N GLU A 15 1.34 8.83 -20.74
CA GLU A 15 1.81 7.46 -20.49
C GLU A 15 1.39 6.98 -19.09
N VAL A 16 1.46 7.85 -18.08
CA VAL A 16 0.94 7.56 -16.74
C VAL A 16 -0.55 7.25 -16.77
N GLU A 17 -1.35 8.08 -17.46
CA GLU A 17 -2.79 7.86 -17.65
C GLU A 17 -3.07 6.52 -18.32
N ALA A 18 -2.35 6.19 -19.41
CA ALA A 18 -2.52 4.93 -20.14
C ALA A 18 -2.20 3.72 -19.25
N VAL A 19 -1.13 3.81 -18.45
CA VAL A 19 -0.75 2.74 -17.51
C VAL A 19 -1.82 2.57 -16.43
N LEU A 20 -2.31 3.66 -15.83
CA LEU A 20 -3.36 3.59 -14.81
C LEU A 20 -4.68 3.04 -15.39
N GLN A 21 -5.03 3.42 -16.61
CA GLN A 21 -6.22 2.89 -17.31
C GLN A 21 -6.10 1.40 -17.65
N SER A 22 -4.88 0.88 -17.79
CA SER A 22 -4.63 -0.54 -18.04
C SER A 22 -4.75 -1.42 -16.78
N MET A 23 -4.81 -0.81 -15.59
CA MET A 23 -4.96 -1.55 -14.33
C MET A 23 -6.30 -2.28 -14.28
N SER A 24 -6.26 -3.56 -13.95
CA SER A 24 -7.45 -4.37 -13.80
C SER A 24 -8.25 -3.98 -12.56
N PRO A 25 -9.53 -4.37 -12.45
CA PRO A 25 -10.29 -4.21 -11.21
C PRO A 25 -9.62 -4.88 -9.99
N ALA A 26 -8.85 -5.95 -10.21
CA ALA A 26 -8.09 -6.58 -9.14
C ALA A 26 -6.91 -5.70 -8.68
N ASP A 27 -6.24 -5.01 -9.61
CA ASP A 27 -5.15 -4.09 -9.27
C ASP A 27 -5.65 -2.90 -8.47
N TRP A 28 -6.84 -2.37 -8.82
CA TRP A 28 -7.46 -1.30 -8.04
C TRP A 28 -7.81 -1.73 -6.61
N ARG A 29 -8.40 -2.92 -6.42
CA ARG A 29 -8.61 -3.47 -5.07
C ARG A 29 -7.31 -3.62 -4.27
N ARG A 30 -6.20 -3.98 -4.94
CA ARG A 30 -4.88 -4.04 -4.31
C ARG A 30 -4.38 -2.64 -3.95
N ALA A 31 -4.57 -1.65 -4.82
CA ALA A 31 -4.20 -0.27 -4.54
C ALA A 31 -4.94 0.28 -3.30
N GLU A 32 -6.24 -0.01 -3.16
CA GLU A 32 -7.06 0.34 -1.99
C GLU A 32 -6.55 -0.36 -0.70
N ALA A 33 -6.21 -1.65 -0.80
CA ALA A 33 -5.63 -2.38 0.33
C ALA A 33 -4.26 -1.79 0.76
N ILE A 34 -3.41 -1.43 -0.21
CA ILE A 34 -2.14 -0.74 0.05
C ILE A 34 -2.40 0.61 0.72
N ALA A 35 -3.37 1.38 0.24
CA ALA A 35 -3.72 2.67 0.80
C ALA A 35 -4.17 2.53 2.27
N THR A 36 -4.96 1.50 2.59
CA THR A 36 -5.40 1.19 3.96
C THR A 36 -4.21 0.96 4.88
N VAL A 37 -3.23 0.16 4.44
CA VAL A 37 -2.01 -0.09 5.22
C VAL A 37 -1.16 1.19 5.36
N CYS A 38 -0.97 1.94 4.28
CA CYS A 38 -0.15 3.16 4.29
C CYS A 38 -0.77 4.31 5.09
N CYS A 39 -2.10 4.35 5.17
CA CYS A 39 -2.86 5.36 5.91
C CYS A 39 -2.91 5.08 7.43
N GLY A 40 -2.54 3.86 7.85
CA GLY A 40 -2.49 3.50 9.28
C GLY A 40 -1.67 4.52 10.10
N GLY A 41 -2.31 5.12 11.10
CA GLY A 41 -1.69 6.12 11.99
C GLY A 41 -1.55 7.52 11.39
N LEU A 42 -2.20 7.83 10.26
CA LEU A 42 -2.32 9.21 9.75
C LEU A 42 -3.59 9.87 10.31
N THR A 43 -3.42 10.88 11.18
CA THR A 43 -4.55 11.69 11.66
C THR A 43 -5.08 12.58 10.55
N GLY A 44 -6.40 12.59 10.35
CA GLY A 44 -7.08 13.46 9.38
C GLY A 44 -7.04 12.99 7.92
N TRP A 45 -6.61 11.75 7.67
CA TRP A 45 -6.58 11.16 6.33
C TRP A 45 -7.41 9.88 6.29
N THR A 46 -8.16 9.68 5.21
CA THR A 46 -8.70 8.36 4.87
C THR A 46 -7.79 7.64 3.86
N PRO A 47 -7.88 6.30 3.74
CA PRO A 47 -7.18 5.56 2.69
C PRO A 47 -7.48 6.09 1.29
N ASP A 48 -8.73 6.46 1.03
CA ASP A 48 -9.16 7.00 -0.27
C ASP A 48 -8.50 8.36 -0.55
N ASP A 49 -8.44 9.25 0.44
CA ASP A 49 -7.74 10.54 0.31
C ASP A 49 -6.26 10.34 -0.04
N LEU A 50 -5.60 9.37 0.61
CA LEU A 50 -4.20 9.08 0.39
C LEU A 50 -3.94 8.53 -1.02
N LEU A 51 -4.81 7.62 -1.49
CA LEU A 51 -4.72 7.06 -2.84
C LEU A 51 -5.00 8.13 -3.90
N GLN A 52 -6.05 8.94 -3.72
CA GLN A 52 -6.39 10.03 -4.64
C GLN A 52 -5.26 11.07 -4.72
N GLU A 53 -4.70 11.48 -3.59
CA GLU A 53 -3.57 12.41 -3.58
C GLU A 53 -2.34 11.82 -4.30
N ALA A 54 -2.08 10.52 -4.15
CA ALA A 54 -1.00 9.85 -4.88
C ALA A 54 -1.23 9.88 -6.40
N LEU A 55 -2.45 9.61 -6.86
CA LEU A 55 -2.84 9.69 -8.27
C LEU A 55 -2.69 11.12 -8.79
N CYS A 56 -3.23 12.12 -8.07
CA CYS A 56 -3.10 13.53 -8.43
C CYS A 56 -1.63 13.96 -8.57
N ARG A 57 -0.74 13.51 -7.68
CA ARG A 57 0.68 13.85 -7.76
C ARG A 57 1.41 13.21 -8.93
N LEU A 58 1.04 12.00 -9.31
CA LEU A 58 1.58 11.33 -10.49
C LEU A 58 1.10 12.01 -11.78
N LEU A 59 -0.20 12.30 -11.87
CA LEU A 59 -0.81 12.94 -13.05
C LEU A 59 -0.40 14.41 -13.22
N SER A 60 -0.12 15.12 -12.12
CA SER A 60 0.41 16.49 -12.14
C SER A 60 1.93 16.56 -12.32
N GLU A 61 2.60 15.42 -12.52
CA GLU A 61 4.06 15.29 -12.65
C GLU A 61 4.86 15.82 -11.43
N THR A 62 4.21 16.04 -10.29
CA THR A 62 4.88 16.43 -9.02
C THR A 62 5.59 15.25 -8.36
N ARG A 63 5.30 14.03 -8.81
CA ARG A 63 6.04 12.79 -8.50
C ARG A 63 6.44 12.11 -9.81
N VAL A 64 7.69 11.62 -9.85
CA VAL A 64 8.27 11.00 -11.04
C VAL A 64 7.96 9.51 -11.08
N TRP A 65 7.39 9.04 -12.19
CA TRP A 65 7.25 7.63 -12.52
C TRP A 65 8.33 7.25 -13.54
N ARG A 66 9.27 6.38 -13.15
CA ARG A 66 10.30 5.84 -14.06
C ARG A 66 9.78 4.62 -14.83
N PRO A 67 10.09 4.49 -16.14
CA PRO A 67 9.70 3.34 -16.93
C PRO A 67 10.09 1.99 -16.29
N GLY A 68 9.28 0.95 -16.52
CA GLY A 68 9.55 -0.41 -16.04
C GLY A 68 9.15 -0.68 -14.58
N LEU A 69 8.66 0.33 -13.86
CA LEU A 69 8.08 0.14 -12.52
C LEU A 69 6.59 -0.18 -12.61
N HIS A 70 6.18 -1.22 -11.87
CA HIS A 70 4.79 -1.65 -11.79
C HIS A 70 3.92 -0.58 -11.09
N PRO A 71 2.67 -0.34 -11.54
CA PRO A 71 1.80 0.70 -10.97
C PRO A 71 1.63 0.64 -9.45
N LEU A 72 1.43 -0.56 -8.92
CA LEU A 72 1.26 -0.76 -7.48
C LEU A 72 2.52 -0.42 -6.66
N VAL A 73 3.72 -0.61 -7.23
CA VAL A 73 4.98 -0.20 -6.59
C VAL A 73 5.00 1.31 -6.48
N VAL A 74 4.75 2.00 -7.60
CA VAL A 74 4.82 3.46 -7.66
C VAL A 74 3.79 4.10 -6.74
N LEU A 75 2.54 3.63 -6.78
CA LEU A 75 1.47 4.11 -5.90
C LEU A 75 1.84 3.92 -4.43
N LYS A 76 2.35 2.75 -4.05
CA LYS A 76 2.81 2.49 -2.68
C LYS A 76 3.91 3.45 -2.24
N THR A 77 4.94 3.62 -3.05
CA THR A 77 6.08 4.49 -2.71
C THR A 77 5.65 5.95 -2.57
N VAL A 78 4.76 6.42 -3.44
CA VAL A 78 4.17 7.76 -3.36
C VAL A 78 3.32 7.93 -2.10
N MET A 79 2.40 7.00 -1.81
CA MET A 79 1.56 7.03 -0.61
C MET A 79 2.39 7.01 0.67
N ARG A 80 3.45 6.20 0.73
CA ARG A 80 4.37 6.17 1.89
C ARG A 80 5.09 7.50 2.07
N SER A 81 5.48 8.15 0.97
CA SER A 81 6.10 9.49 0.99
C SER A 81 5.13 10.56 1.49
N ILE A 82 3.89 10.54 1.00
CA ILE A 82 2.82 11.46 1.45
C ILE A 82 2.58 11.26 2.95
N GLY A 83 2.34 10.03 3.39
CA GLY A 83 2.10 9.72 4.80
C GLY A 83 3.29 10.10 5.69
N SER A 84 4.53 9.89 5.25
CA SER A 84 5.71 10.33 6.02
C SER A 84 5.76 11.84 6.16
N ASN A 85 5.40 12.61 5.13
CA ASN A 85 5.37 14.07 5.20
C ASN A 85 4.21 14.56 6.07
N ALA A 86 3.04 13.94 5.98
CA ALA A 86 1.89 14.25 6.82
C ALA A 86 2.18 14.02 8.31
N ARG A 87 2.83 12.91 8.69
CA ARG A 87 3.27 12.67 10.07
C ARG A 87 4.21 13.75 10.59
N LYS A 88 5.23 14.11 9.82
CA LYS A 88 6.17 15.18 10.19
C LYS A 88 5.47 16.53 10.36
N HIS A 89 4.46 16.81 9.53
CA HIS A 89 3.67 18.03 9.64
C HIS A 89 2.79 18.02 10.90
N ASN A 90 2.18 16.87 11.24
CA ASN A 90 1.39 16.72 12.46
C ASN A 90 2.26 16.83 13.72
N ASP A 91 3.45 16.22 13.74
CA ASP A 91 4.40 16.31 14.86
C ASP A 91 4.93 17.73 15.08
N ALA A 92 5.00 18.54 14.01
CA ALA A 92 5.45 19.93 14.06
C ALA A 92 4.31 20.93 14.32
N SER A 93 3.05 20.48 14.30
CA SER A 93 1.88 21.35 14.44
C SER A 93 1.52 21.56 15.92
N PRO A 94 1.26 22.80 16.38
CA PRO A 94 0.88 23.09 17.77
C PRO A 94 -0.51 22.57 18.19
N ILE A 95 -1.30 22.02 17.26
CA ILE A 95 -2.66 21.56 17.51
C ILE A 95 -2.64 20.04 17.66
N ASP A 96 -2.92 19.55 18.86
CA ASP A 96 -3.16 18.13 19.10
C ASP A 96 -4.49 17.72 18.46
N GLN A 97 -4.41 17.10 17.28
CA GLN A 97 -5.59 16.65 16.51
C GLN A 97 -6.20 15.37 17.08
N ASN A 98 -5.65 14.80 18.16
CA ASN A 98 -6.19 13.62 18.83
C ASN A 98 -7.20 13.96 19.94
N VAL A 99 -7.57 15.23 20.12
CA VAL A 99 -8.65 15.61 21.03
C VAL A 99 -9.98 15.13 20.44
N VAL A 100 -10.49 14.04 21.01
CA VAL A 100 -11.87 13.59 20.82
C VAL A 100 -12.79 14.67 21.38
N VAL A 101 -13.40 15.45 20.50
CA VAL A 101 -14.54 16.29 20.87
C VAL A 101 -15.76 15.38 20.87
N GLU A 102 -16.32 15.12 22.05
CA GLU A 102 -17.58 14.38 22.17
C GLU A 102 -18.67 15.06 21.32
N PRO A 103 -19.29 14.37 20.36
CA PRO A 103 -20.40 14.95 19.61
C PRO A 103 -21.62 15.06 20.53
N VAL A 104 -22.06 16.29 20.79
CA VAL A 104 -23.39 16.57 21.36
C VAL A 104 -24.44 15.99 20.42
N GLY A 105 -25.24 15.09 20.96
CA GLY A 105 -26.08 14.17 20.20
C GLY A 105 -27.16 14.81 19.33
N VAL A 106 -27.47 14.12 18.25
CA VAL A 106 -28.77 14.15 17.59
C VAL A 106 -29.17 12.72 17.24
N ASP A 107 -30.23 12.28 17.90
CA ASP A 107 -30.99 11.07 17.63
C ASP A 107 -31.59 11.13 16.22
N GLN A 108 -31.56 10.01 15.49
CA GLN A 108 -32.57 9.61 14.52
C GLN A 108 -32.29 8.17 14.07
N GLY A 109 -33.11 7.25 14.58
CA GLY A 109 -33.06 5.85 14.20
C GLY A 109 -33.68 5.56 12.85
N GLU A 110 -33.16 4.53 12.19
CA GLU A 110 -33.98 3.60 11.39
C GLU A 110 -33.26 2.26 11.27
N LYS A 111 -33.96 1.18 11.62
CA LYS A 111 -33.49 -0.21 11.57
C LYS A 111 -33.65 -0.75 10.15
N VAL A 112 -32.57 -1.26 9.57
CA VAL A 112 -32.65 -2.26 8.50
C VAL A 112 -31.75 -3.43 8.88
N ALA A 113 -32.36 -4.59 9.11
CA ALA A 113 -31.66 -5.83 9.38
C ALA A 113 -31.05 -6.38 8.08
N ALA A 114 -29.72 -6.34 7.98
CA ALA A 114 -28.98 -7.12 7.00
C ALA A 114 -28.25 -8.26 7.74
N VAL A 115 -28.54 -9.48 7.32
CA VAL A 115 -27.90 -10.70 7.80
C VAL A 115 -26.42 -10.63 7.42
N HIS A 116 -25.56 -10.32 8.38
CA HIS A 116 -24.11 -10.45 8.22
C HIS A 116 -23.74 -11.92 8.39
N GLY A 117 -23.09 -12.50 7.39
CA GLY A 117 -22.29 -13.70 7.61
C GLY A 117 -21.29 -13.39 8.71
N GLU A 118 -21.41 -14.10 9.83
CA GLU A 118 -20.62 -13.89 11.02
C GLU A 118 -19.18 -14.36 10.74
N VAL A 119 -18.37 -13.49 10.14
CA VAL A 119 -16.93 -13.56 10.35
C VAL A 119 -16.71 -12.93 11.71
N THR A 120 -16.65 -13.75 12.76
CA THR A 120 -16.27 -13.32 14.10
C THR A 120 -14.79 -12.95 14.12
N VAL A 121 -14.42 -11.86 13.43
CA VAL A 121 -13.13 -11.21 13.69
C VAL A 121 -13.35 -10.39 14.95
N THR A 122 -12.75 -10.82 16.05
CA THR A 122 -12.79 -10.03 17.28
C THR A 122 -11.87 -8.81 17.11
N PRO A 123 -12.14 -7.68 17.80
CA PRO A 123 -11.22 -6.53 17.82
C PRO A 123 -9.78 -6.92 18.21
N GLU A 124 -9.64 -7.94 19.05
CA GLU A 124 -8.38 -8.55 19.46
C GLU A 124 -7.68 -9.27 18.30
N ASP A 125 -8.42 -9.99 17.46
CA ASP A 125 -7.90 -10.63 16.25
C ASP A 125 -7.44 -9.59 15.21
N GLU A 126 -8.19 -8.49 15.06
CA GLU A 126 -7.77 -7.38 14.19
C GLU A 126 -6.49 -6.71 14.68
N LEU A 127 -6.38 -6.45 15.99
CA LEU A 127 -5.21 -5.80 16.58
C LEU A 127 -3.98 -6.71 16.49
N SER A 128 -4.16 -8.00 16.76
CA SER A 128 -3.13 -9.04 16.60
C SER A 128 -2.65 -9.13 15.14
N GLY A 129 -3.58 -9.18 14.18
CA GLY A 129 -3.27 -9.19 12.76
C GLY A 129 -2.52 -7.92 12.31
N LYS A 130 -2.95 -6.74 12.78
CA LYS A 130 -2.28 -5.46 12.51
C LYS A 130 -0.85 -5.44 13.07
N GLN A 131 -0.62 -5.98 14.27
CA GLN A 131 0.71 -6.06 14.87
C GLN A 131 1.63 -7.07 14.17
N GLN A 132 1.11 -8.24 13.78
CA GLN A 132 1.85 -9.23 13.00
C GLN A 132 2.26 -8.66 11.63
N MET A 133 1.34 -7.95 10.98
CA MET A 133 1.58 -7.31 9.69
C MET A 133 2.61 -6.17 9.80
N ALA A 134 2.54 -5.33 10.84
CA ALA A 134 3.53 -4.29 11.11
C ALA A 134 4.93 -4.89 11.37
N THR A 135 4.98 -5.99 12.14
CA THR A 135 6.23 -6.72 12.43
C THR A 135 6.81 -7.32 11.15
N LEU A 136 5.97 -7.90 10.30
CA LEU A 136 6.38 -8.40 8.98
C LEU A 136 6.99 -7.27 8.15
N TYR A 137 6.28 -6.16 7.92
CA TYR A 137 6.80 -5.04 7.13
C TYR A 137 8.10 -4.45 7.71
N ALA A 138 8.23 -4.36 9.03
CA ALA A 138 9.46 -3.93 9.67
C ALA A 138 10.63 -4.88 9.34
N ALA A 139 10.41 -6.19 9.37
CA ALA A 139 11.44 -7.19 9.05
C ALA A 139 11.84 -7.21 7.56
N LEU A 140 10.95 -6.76 6.68
CA LEU A 140 11.24 -6.55 5.25
C LEU A 140 12.11 -5.33 5.00
N GLY A 141 12.24 -4.43 5.97
CA GLY A 141 13.23 -3.35 5.96
C GLY A 141 13.06 -2.34 4.82
N GLY A 142 11.85 -2.20 4.26
CA GLY A 142 11.61 -1.32 3.12
C GLY A 142 12.01 -1.89 1.75
N ASP A 143 12.32 -3.20 1.66
CA ASP A 143 12.53 -3.86 0.36
C ASP A 143 11.20 -3.94 -0.39
N GLU A 144 10.98 -2.99 -1.30
CA GLU A 144 9.70 -2.78 -2.01
C GLU A 144 9.21 -4.05 -2.73
N ASP A 145 10.12 -4.82 -3.32
CA ASP A 145 9.79 -6.10 -3.95
C ASP A 145 9.22 -7.07 -2.89
N LEU A 146 9.90 -7.25 -1.76
CA LEU A 146 9.44 -8.20 -0.74
C LEU A 146 8.12 -7.78 -0.11
N GLU A 147 7.94 -6.49 0.12
CA GLU A 147 6.70 -6.00 0.69
C GLU A 147 5.53 -6.14 -0.30
N LEU A 148 5.76 -5.99 -1.61
CA LEU A 148 4.73 -6.21 -2.62
C LEU A 148 4.40 -7.71 -2.75
N LEU A 149 5.41 -8.58 -2.70
CA LEU A 149 5.21 -10.02 -2.65
C LEU A 149 4.40 -10.44 -1.42
N ALA A 150 4.69 -9.86 -0.25
CA ALA A 150 3.95 -10.11 0.98
C ALA A 150 2.47 -9.72 0.85
N MET A 151 2.18 -8.57 0.23
CA MET A 151 0.81 -8.12 -0.05
C MET A 151 0.10 -9.06 -1.02
N THR A 152 0.73 -9.42 -2.14
CA THR A 152 0.17 -10.37 -3.11
C THR A 152 -0.11 -11.73 -2.47
N TRP A 153 0.73 -12.17 -1.53
CA TRP A 153 0.49 -13.39 -0.79
C TRP A 153 -0.62 -13.25 0.27
N ALA A 154 -0.77 -12.09 0.91
CA ALA A 154 -1.89 -11.82 1.80
C ALA A 154 -3.24 -11.90 1.05
N ASP A 155 -3.25 -11.51 -0.23
CA ASP A 155 -4.43 -11.63 -1.12
C ASP A 155 -4.70 -13.06 -1.61
N GLY A 156 -3.97 -14.07 -1.10
CA GLY A 156 -4.15 -15.48 -1.45
C GLY A 156 -3.51 -15.91 -2.78
N LEU A 157 -2.84 -15.00 -3.51
CA LEU A 157 -2.23 -15.33 -4.80
C LEU A 157 -0.86 -15.99 -4.60
N ARG A 158 -0.57 -17.04 -5.36
CA ARG A 158 0.66 -17.84 -5.23
C ARG A 158 1.22 -18.20 -6.62
N GLY A 159 2.49 -18.57 -6.66
CA GLY A 159 3.13 -19.13 -7.87
C GLY A 159 3.00 -18.24 -9.11
N ALA A 160 2.53 -18.82 -10.22
CA ALA A 160 2.34 -18.11 -11.48
C ALA A 160 1.35 -16.94 -11.35
N ASP A 161 0.26 -17.09 -10.58
CA ASP A 161 -0.73 -16.03 -10.40
C ASP A 161 -0.13 -14.82 -9.66
N ALA A 162 0.73 -15.07 -8.68
CA ALA A 162 1.46 -14.01 -8.00
C ALA A 162 2.48 -13.33 -8.94
N ARG A 163 3.22 -14.12 -9.73
CA ARG A 163 4.18 -13.59 -10.71
C ARG A 163 3.50 -12.69 -11.74
N ASP A 164 2.40 -13.17 -12.31
CA ASP A 164 1.65 -12.47 -13.35
C ASP A 164 1.00 -11.20 -12.78
N ALA A 165 0.44 -11.28 -11.56
CA ALA A 165 -0.10 -10.12 -10.85
C ALA A 165 0.97 -9.06 -10.49
N LEU A 166 2.22 -9.47 -10.31
CA LEU A 166 3.35 -8.58 -10.03
C LEU A 166 4.01 -8.05 -11.31
N GLY A 167 3.67 -8.60 -12.49
CA GLY A 167 4.34 -8.31 -13.75
C GLY A 167 5.82 -8.68 -13.74
N TRP A 168 6.21 -9.67 -12.93
CA TRP A 168 7.62 -10.06 -12.77
C TRP A 168 7.97 -11.22 -13.69
N ASP A 169 9.22 -11.25 -14.14
CA ASP A 169 9.75 -12.48 -14.75
C ASP A 169 9.99 -13.56 -13.67
N GLU A 170 10.15 -14.80 -14.12
CA GLU A 170 10.38 -15.96 -13.25
C GLU A 170 11.60 -15.78 -12.35
N ARG A 171 12.69 -15.22 -12.89
CA ARG A 171 13.94 -15.01 -12.16
C ARG A 171 13.78 -13.99 -11.03
N LYS A 172 13.09 -12.88 -11.30
CA LYS A 172 12.81 -11.83 -10.31
C LYS A 172 11.89 -12.38 -9.22
N TYR A 173 10.83 -13.10 -9.61
CA TYR A 173 9.91 -13.71 -8.65
C TYR A 173 10.62 -14.71 -7.73
N ASP A 174 11.43 -15.62 -8.28
CA ASP A 174 12.16 -16.60 -7.47
C ASP A 174 13.20 -15.95 -6.56
N ALA A 175 13.91 -14.92 -7.05
CA ALA A 175 14.86 -14.18 -6.24
C ALA A 175 14.18 -13.45 -5.07
N ALA A 176 13.03 -12.80 -5.32
CA ALA A 176 12.23 -12.14 -4.30
C ALA A 176 11.63 -13.15 -3.31
N ARG A 177 11.04 -14.24 -3.80
CA ARG A 177 10.48 -15.31 -2.97
C ARG A 177 11.53 -15.92 -2.04
N ASN A 178 12.71 -16.24 -2.55
CA ASN A 178 13.79 -16.80 -1.72
C ASN A 178 14.29 -15.81 -0.67
N ARG A 179 14.39 -14.52 -1.01
CA ARG A 179 14.69 -13.46 -0.03
C ARG A 179 13.60 -13.35 1.04
N PHE A 180 12.33 -13.35 0.63
CA PHE A 180 11.17 -13.24 1.52
C PHE A 180 11.10 -14.41 2.51
N LEU A 181 11.25 -15.65 2.03
CA LEU A 181 11.26 -16.85 2.88
C LEU A 181 12.42 -16.82 3.90
N ARG A 182 13.59 -16.29 3.54
CA ARG A 182 14.70 -16.12 4.49
C ARG A 182 14.35 -15.11 5.60
N ARG A 183 13.65 -14.03 5.26
CA ARG A 183 13.20 -13.02 6.24
C ARG A 183 12.12 -13.59 7.16
N LEU A 184 11.15 -14.31 6.60
CA LEU A 184 10.12 -14.99 7.37
C LEU A 184 10.69 -16.02 8.34
N LYS A 185 11.63 -16.86 7.89
CA LYS A 185 12.30 -17.84 8.77
C LYS A 185 13.12 -17.19 9.89
N ALA A 186 13.63 -15.98 9.68
CA ALA A 186 14.31 -15.22 10.73
C ALA A 186 13.31 -14.62 11.74
N LEU A 187 12.08 -14.35 11.32
CA LEU A 187 11.00 -13.83 12.15
C LEU A 187 10.32 -14.93 12.98
N ASP A 188 10.09 -16.07 12.34
CA ASP A 188 9.51 -17.28 12.91
C ASP A 188 10.30 -18.51 12.46
N PRO A 189 11.22 -19.03 13.30
CA PRO A 189 12.05 -20.19 12.99
C PRO A 189 11.25 -21.48 12.74
N ASP A 190 10.02 -21.57 13.24
CA ASP A 190 9.16 -22.77 13.17
C ASP A 190 8.21 -22.74 11.97
N LEU A 191 8.22 -21.67 11.17
CA LEU A 191 7.38 -21.51 9.99
C LEU A 191 7.73 -22.58 8.93
N ARG A 192 6.83 -23.54 8.70
CA ARG A 192 6.98 -24.53 7.62
C ARG A 192 6.69 -23.88 6.27
N PRO A 193 7.56 -24.08 5.26
CA PRO A 193 7.28 -23.62 3.91
C PRO A 193 6.09 -24.43 3.36
N THR A 194 4.98 -23.76 3.07
CA THR A 194 3.87 -24.29 2.28
C THR A 194 4.04 -23.97 0.80
#